data_AF-A0ABD5QH61-F1
#
_entry.id   AF-A0ABD5QH61-F1
#
_cell.length_a   1.000
_cell.length_b   1.000
_cell.length_c   1.000
_cell.angle_alpha   90.00
_cell.angle_beta   90.00
_cell.angle_gamma   90.00
#
_symmetry.space_group_name_H-M   'P 1'
#
loop_
_entity.id
_entity.type
_entity.pdbx_description
1 polymer ?
#
loop_
_entity_poly.entity_id
_entity_poly.type
_entity_poly.pdbx_seq_one_letter_code
_entity_poly.pdbx_strand_id
1 'polypeptide(L)'
;MASNSNLPNKVTIIGRGVPSNYEISIDGAIEEIDTESREDGTIVSGRVAEGVIETGVQRFRFSGEMANVHLVDWNGTPAPESPSTPVVHIDYGVSDRSNHS
;
A
#
# COMPACT_ATOMS: atom_id res chain seq x y z
N MET A 1 -10.14 -19.25 7.63
CA MET A 1 -9.50 -18.92 6.32
C MET A 1 -10.32 -17.80 5.71
N ALA A 2 -9.81 -16.57 5.72
CA ALA A 2 -10.50 -15.44 5.13
C ALA A 2 -10.37 -15.55 3.61
N SER A 3 -11.49 -15.66 2.91
CA SER A 3 -11.51 -15.66 1.45
C SER A 3 -11.20 -14.24 0.94
N ASN A 4 -10.28 -14.12 -0.03
CA ASN A 4 -9.91 -12.89 -0.76
C ASN A 4 -11.10 -12.08 -1.34
N SER A 5 -12.32 -12.61 -1.26
CA SER A 5 -13.57 -11.97 -1.68
C SER A 5 -14.04 -10.82 -0.80
N ASN A 6 -13.51 -10.66 0.43
CA ASN A 6 -13.96 -9.62 1.37
C ASN A 6 -13.17 -8.30 1.32
N LEU A 7 -12.04 -8.27 0.61
CA LEU A 7 -11.18 -7.08 0.46
C LEU A 7 -11.10 -6.70 -1.03
N PRO A 8 -12.16 -6.08 -1.58
CA PRO A 8 -12.31 -5.89 -3.02
C PRO A 8 -11.40 -4.80 -3.60
N ASN A 9 -10.72 -4.04 -2.75
CA ASN A 9 -9.91 -2.90 -3.17
C ASN A 9 -8.43 -3.25 -3.06
N LYS A 10 -7.59 -2.54 -3.82
CA LYS A 10 -6.14 -2.75 -3.83
C LYS A 10 -5.43 -1.41 -3.76
N VAL A 11 -4.33 -1.39 -3.03
CA VAL A 11 -3.39 -0.28 -3.03
C VAL A 11 -2.01 -0.81 -3.41
N THR A 12 -1.35 -0.08 -4.30
CA THR A 12 -0.04 -0.40 -4.84
C THR A 12 0.88 0.78 -4.58
N ILE A 13 1.98 0.54 -3.86
CA ILE A 13 2.99 1.54 -3.53
C ILE A 13 4.26 1.20 -4.29
N ILE A 14 4.84 2.18 -4.99
CA ILE A 14 5.98 1.98 -5.88
C ILE A 14 7.13 2.87 -5.41
N GLY A 15 8.26 2.23 -5.08
CA GLY A 15 9.49 2.91 -4.69
C GLY A 15 10.14 3.65 -5.87
N ARG A 16 10.88 4.73 -5.58
CA ARG A 16 11.50 5.59 -6.62
C ARG A 16 13.03 5.57 -6.62
N GLY A 17 13.64 4.60 -5.95
CA GLY A 17 15.09 4.42 -5.87
C GLY A 17 15.75 5.17 -4.72
N VAL A 18 14.97 5.66 -3.76
CA VAL A 18 15.45 6.30 -2.53
C VAL A 18 14.57 5.84 -1.37
N PRO A 19 15.15 5.45 -0.20
CA PRO A 19 14.36 4.99 0.94
C PRO A 19 13.34 6.04 1.33
N SER A 20 12.08 5.65 1.36
CA SER A 20 10.98 6.56 1.68
C SER A 20 9.96 5.87 2.54
N ASN A 21 9.35 6.62 3.43
CA ASN A 21 8.33 6.10 4.33
C ASN A 21 6.94 6.28 3.72
N TYR A 22 6.09 5.31 3.96
CA TYR A 22 4.68 5.39 3.65
C TYR A 22 3.85 4.99 4.87
N GLU A 23 2.69 5.62 5.00
CA GLU A 23 1.64 5.23 5.92
C GLU A 23 0.30 5.33 5.17
N ILE A 24 -0.49 4.27 5.25
CA ILE A 24 -1.85 4.24 4.72
C ILE A 24 -2.82 3.82 5.81
N SER A 25 -3.98 4.47 5.85
CA SER A 25 -5.07 4.16 6.78
C SER A 25 -6.37 3.94 6.03
N ILE A 26 -7.12 2.91 6.40
CA ILE A 26 -8.43 2.58 5.82
C ILE A 26 -9.51 2.53 6.90
N ASP A 27 -10.79 2.57 6.53
CA ASP A 27 -11.90 2.46 7.50
C ASP A 27 -12.38 1.01 7.72
N GLY A 28 -12.04 0.09 6.81
CA GLY A 28 -12.39 -1.34 6.85
C GLY A 28 -11.30 -2.23 7.44
N ALA A 29 -10.90 -3.25 6.69
CA ALA A 29 -9.78 -4.14 6.99
C ALA A 29 -8.71 -4.06 5.90
N ILE A 30 -7.45 -4.33 6.25
CA ILE A 30 -6.30 -4.30 5.33
C ILE A 30 -5.44 -5.55 5.54
N GLU A 31 -4.98 -6.12 4.43
CA GLU A 31 -4.08 -7.26 4.41
C GLU A 31 -2.99 -7.04 3.36
N GLU A 32 -1.75 -7.34 3.72
CA GLU A 32 -0.64 -7.41 2.77
C GLU A 32 -0.80 -8.65 1.89
N ILE A 33 -0.64 -8.49 0.58
CA ILE A 33 -0.82 -9.59 -0.38
C ILE A 33 0.43 -9.95 -1.16
N ASP A 34 1.35 -9.00 -1.34
CA ASP A 34 2.57 -9.20 -2.12
C ASP A 34 3.57 -8.08 -1.85
N THR A 35 4.85 -8.45 -1.79
CA THR A 35 5.96 -7.52 -1.68
C THR A 35 7.11 -7.93 -2.59
N GLU A 36 7.48 -7.00 -3.47
CA GLU A 36 8.71 -7.01 -4.25
C GLU A 36 9.70 -5.98 -3.70
N SER A 37 9.39 -5.38 -2.54
CA SER A 37 10.29 -4.46 -1.85
C SER A 37 11.55 -5.21 -1.43
N ARG A 38 12.71 -4.57 -1.55
CA ARG A 38 13.95 -5.07 -0.96
C ARG A 38 14.07 -4.77 0.53
N GLU A 39 13.23 -3.89 1.02
CA GLU A 39 13.18 -3.51 2.42
C GLU A 39 12.16 -4.42 3.13
N ASP A 40 12.63 -5.17 4.12
CA ASP A 40 11.77 -5.82 5.11
C ASP A 40 11.35 -4.76 6.13
N GLY A 41 10.04 -4.55 6.34
CA GLY A 41 9.62 -3.53 7.30
C GLY A 41 8.17 -3.07 7.27
N THR A 42 7.32 -3.70 6.46
CA THR A 42 5.89 -3.40 6.46
C THR A 42 5.24 -3.89 7.75
N ILE A 43 4.59 -3.00 8.49
CA ILE A 43 3.80 -3.33 9.67
C ILE A 43 2.33 -3.06 9.33
N VAL A 44 1.49 -4.08 9.48
CA VAL A 44 0.03 -3.95 9.37
C VAL A 44 -0.61 -4.06 10.75
N SER A 45 -1.16 -2.95 11.24
CA SER A 45 -1.79 -2.84 12.55
C SER A 45 -3.26 -2.45 12.43
N GLY A 46 -4.12 -3.47 12.34
CA GLY A 46 -5.58 -3.32 12.30
C GLY A 46 -6.09 -2.66 11.01
N ARG A 47 -6.00 -1.34 10.94
CA ARG A 47 -6.48 -0.49 9.83
C ARG A 47 -5.38 0.35 9.17
N VAL A 48 -4.16 0.24 9.67
CA VAL A 48 -3.01 1.01 9.23
C VAL A 48 -1.98 0.06 8.67
N ALA A 49 -1.38 0.42 7.54
CA ALA A 49 -0.15 -0.20 7.06
C ALA A 49 0.91 0.88 6.90
N GLU A 50 2.07 0.64 7.49
CA GLU A 50 3.22 1.55 7.46
C GLU A 50 4.49 0.78 7.10
N GLY A 51 5.43 1.46 6.45
CA GLY A 51 6.68 0.83 6.09
C GLY A 51 7.64 1.75 5.33
N VAL A 52 8.75 1.15 4.91
CA VAL A 52 9.78 1.80 4.10
C VAL A 52 9.83 1.11 2.74
N ILE A 53 9.98 1.90 1.67
CA ILE A 53 10.20 1.38 0.33
C ILE A 53 11.25 2.22 -0.40
N GLU A 54 12.30 1.56 -0.89
CA GLU A 54 13.31 2.19 -1.74
C GLU A 54 13.02 1.88 -3.22
N THR A 55 13.00 0.59 -3.57
CA THR A 55 12.71 0.08 -4.92
C THR A 55 11.65 -1.03 -4.84
N GLY A 56 11.07 -1.36 -5.99
CA GLY A 56 10.07 -2.43 -6.09
C GLY A 56 8.65 -1.94 -5.80
N VAL A 57 7.79 -2.88 -5.44
CA VAL A 57 6.35 -2.65 -5.27
C VAL A 57 5.86 -3.32 -4.00
N GLN A 58 5.05 -2.61 -3.24
CA GLN A 58 4.31 -3.13 -2.09
C GLN A 58 2.81 -3.12 -2.41
N ARG A 59 2.11 -4.24 -2.16
CA ARG A 59 0.68 -4.38 -2.48
C ARG A 59 -0.13 -4.84 -1.28
N PHE A 60 -1.27 -4.19 -1.08
CA PHE A 60 -2.25 -4.57 -0.07
C PHE A 60 -3.64 -4.70 -0.71
N ARG A 61 -4.45 -5.59 -0.15
CA ARG A 61 -5.90 -5.59 -0.35
C ARG A 61 -6.58 -4.96 0.85
N PHE A 62 -7.67 -4.27 0.60
CA PHE A 62 -8.46 -3.65 1.66
C PHE A 62 -9.96 -3.63 1.35
N SER A 63 -10.75 -3.37 2.37
CA SER A 63 -12.19 -3.07 2.27
C SER A 63 -12.50 -1.68 2.79
N GLY A 64 -13.66 -1.15 2.39
CA GLY A 64 -14.07 0.20 2.75
C GLY A 64 -13.33 1.28 1.95
N GLU A 65 -13.17 2.46 2.53
CA GLU A 65 -12.58 3.65 1.93
C GLU A 65 -11.18 3.96 2.50
N MET A 66 -10.35 4.56 1.65
CA MET A 66 -9.05 5.11 2.05
C MET A 66 -9.27 6.35 2.92
N ALA A 67 -8.82 6.29 4.17
CA ALA A 67 -8.92 7.39 5.12
C ALA A 67 -7.73 8.35 5.04
N ASN A 68 -6.50 7.83 4.85
CA ASN A 68 -5.29 8.65 4.74
C ASN A 68 -4.21 7.95 3.91
N VAL A 69 -3.44 8.74 3.16
CA VAL A 69 -2.18 8.36 2.53
C VAL A 69 -1.14 9.42 2.86
N HIS A 70 -0.10 9.05 3.61
CA HIS A 70 1.00 9.93 3.97
C HIS A 70 2.32 9.35 3.46
N LEU A 71 3.07 10.15 2.70
CA LEU A 71 4.28 9.74 2.00
C LEU A 71 5.37 10.76 2.28
N VAL A 72 6.55 10.26 2.68
CA VAL A 72 7.67 11.10 3.09
C VAL A 72 8.95 10.55 2.50
N ASP A 73 9.78 11.40 1.90
CA ASP A 73 11.07 10.97 1.36
C ASP A 73 12.13 10.79 2.46
N TRP A 74 13.34 10.38 2.08
CA TRP A 74 14.46 10.17 3.00
C TRP A 74 14.85 11.40 3.84
N ASN A 75 14.48 12.62 3.42
CA ASN A 75 14.82 13.86 4.13
C ASN A 75 13.69 14.36 5.04
N GLY A 76 12.53 13.72 5.03
CA GLY A 76 11.36 14.18 5.77
C GLY A 76 10.40 15.06 4.96
N THR A 77 10.63 15.27 3.66
CA THR A 77 9.74 16.10 2.83
C THR A 77 8.53 15.27 2.37
N PRO A 78 7.29 15.75 2.61
CA PRO A 78 6.09 15.03 2.23
C PRO A 78 5.75 15.18 0.74
N ALA A 79 4.93 14.27 0.22
CA ALA A 79 4.31 14.43 -1.10
C ALA A 79 3.25 15.54 -1.08
N PRO A 80 3.09 16.34 -2.15
CA PRO A 80 3.79 16.24 -3.44
C PRO A 80 5.06 17.11 -3.53
N GLU A 81 5.57 17.66 -2.43
CA GLU A 81 6.66 18.63 -2.41
C GLU A 81 8.01 18.03 -2.84
N SER A 82 8.18 16.71 -2.68
CA SER A 82 9.34 15.97 -3.16
C SER A 82 8.97 14.97 -4.27
N PRO A 83 9.66 14.99 -5.43
CA PRO A 83 9.48 13.97 -6.45
C PRO A 83 10.06 12.62 -6.05
N SER A 84 10.84 12.55 -4.96
CA SER A 84 11.46 11.31 -4.46
C SER A 84 10.52 10.47 -3.61
N THR A 85 9.37 10.99 -3.18
CA THR A 85 8.37 10.21 -2.45
C THR A 85 7.81 9.08 -3.33
N PRO A 86 7.36 7.96 -2.75
CA PRO A 86 6.76 6.86 -3.49
C PRO A 86 5.55 7.31 -4.32
N VAL A 87 5.18 6.50 -5.31
CA VAL A 87 3.91 6.66 -6.02
C VAL A 87 2.90 5.67 -5.44
N VAL A 88 1.67 6.14 -5.20
CA VAL A 88 0.57 5.31 -4.70
C VAL A 88 -0.55 5.25 -5.73
N HIS A 89 -0.99 4.04 -6.05
CA HIS A 89 -2.17 3.77 -6.85
C HIS A 89 -3.22 3.07 -6.00
N ILE A 90 -4.47 3.54 -6.09
CA ILE A 90 -5.60 3.00 -5.35
C ILE A 90 -6.66 2.56 -6.36
N ASP A 91 -6.96 1.27 -6.38
CA ASP A 91 -7.94 0.65 -7.25
C ASP A 91 -9.12 0.15 -6.40
N TYR A 92 -10.32 0.66 -6.64
CA TYR A 92 -11.55 0.19 -5.98
C TYR A 92 -12.26 -0.87 -6.84
N GLY A 93 -12.82 -1.90 -6.20
CA GLY A 93 -13.64 -2.91 -6.87
C GLY A 93 -12.86 -3.90 -7.75
N VAL A 94 -11.55 -4.03 -7.52
CA VAL A 94 -10.72 -5.11 -8.08
C VAL A 94 -10.99 -6.43 -7.35
N SER A 95 -12.19 -6.98 -7.52
CA SER A 95 -12.43 -8.37 -7.18
C SER A 95 -11.49 -9.25 -8.00
N ASP A 96 -10.84 -10.21 -7.35
CA ASP A 96 -10.08 -11.27 -8.03
C ASP A 96 -11.06 -12.04 -8.92
N ARG A 97 -11.27 -11.56 -10.14
CA ARG A 97 -12.09 -12.23 -11.14
C ARG A 97 -11.23 -13.37 -11.70
N SER A 98 -10.87 -14.31 -10.83
CA SER A 98 -10.46 -15.65 -11.23
C SER A 98 -11.71 -16.28 -11.83
N ASN A 99 -11.87 -16.04 -13.13
CA ASN A 99 -12.91 -16.58 -13.98
C ASN A 99 -12.85 -18.11 -13.86
N HIS A 100 -13.80 -18.69 -13.14
CA HIS A 100 -14.01 -20.13 -13.15
C HIS A 100 -14.55 -20.49 -14.54
N SER A 101 -13.67 -21.00 -15.41
CA SER A 101 -14.04 -21.70 -16.64
C SER A 101 -13.98 -23.20 -16.42
#